data_AF-A0A920S849-F1
#
_entry.id   AF-A0A920S849-F1
#
_cell.length_a   1.000
_cell.length_b   1.000
_cell.length_c   1.000
_cell.angle_alpha   90.00
_cell.angle_beta   90.00
_cell.angle_gamma   90.00
#
_symmetry.space_group_name_H-M   'P 1'
#
loop_
_entity.id
_entity.type
_entity.pdbx_description
1 polymer ?
#
loop_
_entity_poly.entity_id
_entity_poly.type
_entity_poly.pdbx_seq_one_letter_code
_entity_poly.pdbx_strand_id
1 'polypeptide(L)'
;MANDPINLYDFEARAALALPHDNWDFIDAGAMDELTTKRNRSAFDQLTIRPRFMRSVEERKISTTMLGDDLSFPVFVCPAGSHGMAHP
;
A
#
# COMPACT_ATOMS: atom_id res chain seq x y z
N MET A 1 -1.52 24.99 8.33
CA MET A 1 -0.54 24.29 7.48
C MET A 1 -1.28 23.10 6.90
N ALA A 2 -1.37 22.98 5.58
CA ALA A 2 -2.08 21.86 4.97
C ALA A 2 -1.41 20.58 5.47
N ASN A 3 -2.15 19.79 6.23
CA ASN A 3 -1.69 18.50 6.71
C ASN A 3 -1.65 17.64 5.45
N ASP A 4 -0.51 17.44 4.78
CA ASP A 4 -0.42 16.51 3.65
C ASP A 4 -0.18 15.09 4.19
N PRO A 5 -0.71 14.05 3.54
CA PRO A 5 -0.51 12.68 4.00
C PRO A 5 0.97 12.30 3.83
N ILE A 6 1.59 11.77 4.88
CA ILE A 6 3.01 11.39 4.89
C ILE A 6 3.21 9.88 4.78
N ASN A 7 2.17 9.10 5.06
CA ASN A 7 2.16 7.64 4.95
C ASN A 7 0.80 7.15 4.42
N LEU A 8 0.71 5.84 4.11
CA LEU A 8 -0.51 5.23 3.55
C LEU A 8 -1.71 5.29 4.50
N TYR A 9 -1.52 5.21 5.82
CA TYR A 9 -2.60 5.28 6.79
C TYR A 9 -3.25 6.67 6.84
N ASP A 10 -2.49 7.73 6.54
CA ASP A 10 -3.05 9.07 6.43
C ASP A 10 -3.97 9.21 5.20
N PHE A 11 -3.67 8.49 4.11
CA PHE A 11 -4.55 8.43 2.95
C PHE A 11 -5.82 7.65 3.27
N GLU A 12 -5.70 6.50 3.93
CA GLU A 12 -6.82 5.68 4.40
C GLU A 12 -7.78 6.49 5.28
N ALA A 13 -7.26 7.15 6.32
CA ALA A 13 -8.04 7.99 7.22
C ALA A 13 -8.74 9.16 6.51
N ARG A 14 -8.13 9.74 5.48
CA ARG A 14 -8.77 10.78 4.67
C ARG A 14 -9.83 10.23 3.73
N ALA A 15 -9.57 9.08 3.11
CA ALA A 15 -10.51 8.43 2.22
C ALA A 15 -11.81 8.08 2.97
N ALA A 16 -11.70 7.55 4.19
CA ALA A 16 -12.83 7.29 5.08
C ALA A 16 -13.67 8.54 5.40
N LEU A 17 -13.06 9.74 5.40
CA LEU A 17 -13.75 11.02 5.63
C LEU A 17 -14.28 11.67 4.34
N ALA A 18 -13.66 11.37 3.19
CA ALA A 18 -13.93 12.04 1.93
C ALA A 18 -14.93 11.28 1.04
N LEU A 19 -14.98 9.95 1.16
CA LEU A 19 -15.83 9.09 0.33
C LEU A 19 -17.21 8.89 0.97
N PRO A 20 -18.26 8.69 0.14
CA PRO A 20 -19.53 8.16 0.64
C PRO A 20 -19.31 6.84 1.37
N HIS A 21 -20.07 6.62 2.45
CA HIS A 21 -19.93 5.43 3.31
C HIS A 21 -19.93 4.12 2.52
N ASP A 22 -20.92 3.90 1.65
CA ASP A 22 -21.04 2.67 0.86
C ASP A 22 -19.84 2.45 -0.09
N ASN A 23 -19.26 3.54 -0.62
CA ASN A 23 -18.08 3.46 -1.48
C ASN A 23 -16.83 3.11 -0.67
N TRP A 24 -16.69 3.69 0.53
CA TRP A 24 -15.59 3.39 1.43
C TRP A 24 -15.65 1.94 1.89
N ASP A 25 -16.82 1.47 2.34
CA ASP A 25 -17.04 0.08 2.76
C ASP A 25 -16.67 -0.91 1.65
N PHE A 26 -17.02 -0.63 0.39
CA PHE A 26 -16.61 -1.50 -0.72
C PHE A 26 -15.09 -1.62 -0.86
N ILE A 27 -14.35 -0.52 -0.63
CA ILE A 27 -12.91 -0.45 -0.82
C ILE A 27 -12.17 -1.09 0.36
N ASP A 28 -12.62 -0.82 1.59
CA ASP A 28 -11.95 -1.21 2.84
C ASP A 28 -12.30 -2.64 3.28
N ALA A 29 -13.52 -3.11 2.99
CA ALA A 29 -14.04 -4.35 3.58
C ALA A 29 -13.27 -5.61 3.19
N GLY A 30 -13.12 -6.49 4.18
CA GLY A 30 -12.68 -7.88 4.01
C GLY A 30 -13.84 -8.88 4.01
N ALA A 31 -13.50 -10.17 3.97
CA ALA A 31 -14.49 -11.23 4.10
C ALA A 31 -14.86 -11.48 5.58
N MET A 32 -16.16 -11.54 5.87
CA MET A 32 -16.73 -11.84 7.19
C MET A 32 -16.10 -10.98 8.30
N ASP A 33 -15.47 -11.59 9.31
CA ASP A 33 -14.88 -10.90 10.46
C ASP A 33 -13.50 -10.25 10.15
N GLU A 34 -13.07 -10.31 8.88
CA GLU A 34 -11.85 -9.68 8.34
C GLU A 34 -10.54 -10.12 9.01
N LEU A 35 -10.56 -11.29 9.66
CA LEU A 35 -9.40 -11.82 10.38
C LEU A 35 -8.19 -11.98 9.45
N THR A 36 -8.41 -12.41 8.22
CA THR A 36 -7.34 -12.55 7.22
C THR A 36 -6.77 -11.19 6.80
N THR A 37 -7.61 -10.18 6.60
CA THR A 37 -7.17 -8.81 6.27
C THR A 37 -6.25 -8.26 7.36
N LYS A 38 -6.68 -8.36 8.63
CA LYS A 38 -5.88 -7.96 9.81
C LYS A 38 -4.59 -8.78 9.94
N ARG A 39 -4.66 -10.09 9.65
CA ARG A 39 -3.49 -10.98 9.69
C ARG A 39 -2.47 -10.65 8.60
N ASN A 40 -2.90 -10.30 7.39
CA ASN A 40 -1.99 -9.93 6.30
C ASN A 40 -1.12 -8.73 6.68
N ARG A 41 -1.70 -7.72 7.33
CA ARG A 41 -0.98 -6.53 7.80
C ARG A 41 -0.02 -6.85 8.95
N SER A 42 -0.52 -7.52 9.98
CA SER A 42 0.28 -7.84 11.18
C SER A 42 1.37 -8.88 10.93
N ALA A 43 1.27 -9.67 9.86
CA ALA A 43 2.34 -10.59 9.45
C ALA A 43 3.65 -9.85 9.11
N PHE A 44 3.59 -8.63 8.58
CA PHE A 44 4.79 -7.85 8.30
C PHE A 44 5.52 -7.40 9.58
N ASP A 45 4.80 -7.17 10.67
CA ASP A 45 5.39 -6.74 11.94
C ASP A 45 6.22 -7.86 12.60
N GLN A 46 5.98 -9.11 12.20
CA GLN A 46 6.73 -10.29 12.64
C GLN A 46 8.06 -10.46 11.87
N LEU A 47 8.25 -9.74 10.76
CA LEU A 47 9.45 -9.82 9.94
C LEU A 47 10.44 -8.72 10.35
N THR A 48 11.59 -9.12 10.89
CA THR A 48 12.67 -8.18 11.22
C THR A 48 13.70 -8.12 10.10
N ILE A 49 14.06 -6.89 9.70
CA ILE A 49 15.18 -6.67 8.78
C ILE A 49 16.49 -6.74 9.56
N ARG A 50 17.43 -7.58 9.12
CA ARG A 50 18.80 -7.57 9.65
C ARG A 50 19.67 -6.62 8.83
N PRO A 51 19.93 -5.39 9.30
CA PRO A 51 20.78 -4.44 8.57
C PRO A 51 22.20 -4.98 8.42
N ARG A 52 22.84 -4.68 7.30
CA ARG A 52 24.26 -4.97 7.06
C ARG A 52 25.04 -3.67 7.07
N PHE A 53 25.93 -3.52 8.03
CA PHE A 53 26.75 -2.32 8.20
C PHE A 53 27.94 -2.29 7.22
N MET A 54 28.52 -1.09 7.05
CA MET A 54 29.67 -0.84 6.17
C MET A 54 29.45 -1.29 4.72
N ARG A 55 28.22 -1.13 4.21
CA ARG A 55 27.89 -1.32 2.80
C ARG A 55 27.65 0.05 2.17
N SER A 56 28.30 0.31 1.03
CA SER A 56 27.98 1.52 0.26
C SER A 56 26.56 1.42 -0.26
N VAL A 57 25.77 2.45 -0.01
CA VAL A 57 24.37 2.60 -0.44
C VAL A 57 24.14 3.97 -1.11
N GLU A 58 25.24 4.62 -1.52
CA GLU A 58 25.19 5.92 -2.20
C GLU A 58 24.32 5.84 -3.46
N GLU A 59 24.64 4.86 -4.33
CA GLU A 59 23.84 4.49 -5.47
C GLU A 59 22.89 3.34 -5.13
N ARG A 60 21.58 3.59 -5.23
CA ARG A 60 20.52 2.60 -5.01
C ARG A 60 19.77 2.37 -6.31
N LYS A 61 20.02 1.24 -6.96
CA LYS A 61 19.23 0.80 -8.12
C LYS A 61 18.05 -0.05 -7.65
N ILE A 62 16.86 0.52 -7.71
CA ILE A 62 15.60 -0.14 -7.33
C ILE A 62 14.77 -0.60 -8.53
N SER A 63 15.23 -0.31 -9.75
CA SER A 63 14.65 -0.86 -10.98
C SER A 63 14.84 -2.38 -11.04
N THR A 64 13.87 -3.08 -11.60
CA THR A 64 13.88 -4.54 -11.75
C THR A 64 13.21 -4.96 -13.06
N THR A 65 13.05 -6.26 -13.31
CA THR A 65 12.28 -6.77 -14.43
C THR A 65 11.16 -7.69 -13.95
N MET A 66 10.02 -7.69 -14.65
CA MET A 66 8.90 -8.58 -14.37
C MET A 66 8.36 -9.13 -15.68
N LEU A 67 8.34 -10.46 -15.83
CA LEU A 67 7.86 -11.15 -17.04
C LEU A 67 8.55 -10.69 -18.36
N GLY A 68 9.78 -10.15 -18.26
CA GLY A 68 10.55 -9.66 -19.41
C GLY A 68 10.51 -8.15 -19.60
N ASP A 69 9.64 -7.44 -18.88
CA ASP A 69 9.51 -5.98 -18.95
C ASP A 69 10.31 -5.28 -17.85
N ASP A 70 10.87 -4.12 -18.19
CA ASP A 70 11.61 -3.27 -17.24
C ASP A 70 10.65 -2.47 -16.34
N LEU A 71 10.89 -2.51 -15.03
CA LEU A 71 10.19 -1.72 -14.02
C LEU A 71 11.17 -0.75 -13.34
N SER A 72 10.75 0.51 -13.15
CA SER A 72 11.56 1.51 -12.44
C SER A 72 11.64 1.27 -10.93
N PHE A 73 10.68 0.52 -10.36
CA PHE A 73 10.55 0.21 -8.93
C PHE A 73 9.86 -1.15 -8.76
N PRO A 74 10.18 -1.98 -7.75
CA PRO A 74 9.66 -3.34 -7.62
C PRO A 74 8.29 -3.36 -6.91
N VAL A 75 7.42 -2.41 -7.26
CA VAL A 75 6.04 -2.30 -6.79
C VAL A 75 5.19 -1.87 -7.98
N PHE A 76 4.02 -2.49 -8.13
CA PHE A 76 3.07 -2.18 -9.18
C PHE A 76 1.65 -2.15 -8.62
N VAL A 77 0.72 -1.59 -9.40
CA VAL A 77 -0.70 -1.50 -9.02
C VAL A 77 -1.35 -2.87 -9.22
N CYS A 78 -1.86 -3.45 -8.14
CA CYS A 78 -2.65 -4.68 -8.19
C CYS A 78 -3.99 -4.41 -8.91
N PRO A 79 -4.56 -5.36 -9.67
CA PRO A 79 -5.90 -5.21 -10.21
C PRO A 79 -6.93 -5.01 -9.09
N ALA A 80 -7.59 -3.86 -9.11
CA ALA A 80 -8.76 -3.56 -8.31
C ALA A 80 -9.89 -3.09 -9.23
N GLY A 81 -11.13 -3.42 -8.88
CA GLY A 81 -12.31 -3.05 -9.64
C GLY A 81 -12.84 -1.68 -9.25
N SER A 82 -13.69 -1.10 -10.10
CA SER A 82 -14.56 0.03 -9.74
C SER A 82 -13.85 1.28 -9.21
N HIS A 83 -12.69 1.64 -9.76
CA HIS A 83 -11.92 2.82 -9.34
C HIS A 83 -12.71 4.15 -9.41
N GLY A 84 -13.73 4.21 -10.29
CA GLY A 84 -14.64 5.36 -10.39
C GLY A 84 -15.40 5.70 -9.08
N MET A 85 -15.45 4.77 -8.12
CA MET A 85 -16.04 5.03 -6.80
C MET A 85 -15.12 5.86 -5.89
N ALA A 86 -13.81 5.81 -6.13
CA ALA A 86 -12.82 6.57 -5.36
C ALA A 86 -12.57 7.95 -5.97
N HIS A 87 -12.65 8.08 -7.30
CA HIS A 87 -12.46 9.34 -8.02
C HIS A 87 -13.12 9.27 -9.41
N PRO A 88 -13.81 10.34 -9.88
CA PRO A 88 -14.43 10.39 -11.21
C PRO A 88 -13.42 10.33 -12.36
#